data_AF-A0A9P5S5Q3-F1
#
_entry.id   AF-A0A9P5S5Q3-F1
#
_cell.length_a   1.000
_cell.length_b   1.000
_cell.length_c   1.000
_cell.angle_alpha   90.00
_cell.angle_beta   90.00
_cell.angle_gamma   90.00
#
_symmetry.space_group_name_H-M   'P 1'
#
loop_
_entity.id
_entity.type
_entity.pdbx_description
1 polymer ?
#
loop_
_entity_poly.entity_id
_entity_poly.type
_entity_poly.pdbx_seq_one_letter_code
_entity_poly.pdbx_strand_id
1 'polypeptide(L)'
;MSIDSTPPQEHFTREQIFGILNRIAFPLSHLPPNTLPEPTLATLQELQTRFVTTIPFETLSLRTTASRGVDISLEGIYDRMIVQKRGGWCFSLNRLGYELLLGLGFRTQFTIGRVCKPLKPTDPLNYSAKTHRVSIVRFLDEATGSDTKYLFDIGFGNSSQLPIQLKEGATIEFKGHIRRMSTRTHNQAQPEILGNSPFVMWCFEEYLPAEDTWVPCYVFTEQQFYENDCQVANFYTCYSPASVFFKAFWCIRSTLEGDYYLLLEKRLIIKNAKGLVKQIDFLKEQDRLDALKEYFDIVLTDEELKHHDSWIVPVEPIAEAVPAVDASVESATSSAAASFV
;
A
#
# COMPACT_ATOMS: atom_id res chain seq x y z
N MET A 1 -14.69 3.20 40.98
CA MET A 1 -14.45 1.90 40.30
C MET A 1 -13.67 2.21 39.04
N SER A 2 -12.38 1.85 38.99
CA SER A 2 -11.56 2.00 37.80
C SER A 2 -11.90 0.84 36.88
N ILE A 3 -12.79 1.08 35.92
CA ILE A 3 -13.05 0.20 34.78
C ILE A 3 -12.21 0.78 33.65
N ASP A 4 -10.90 0.60 33.74
CA ASP A 4 -9.98 0.96 32.66
C ASP A 4 -8.91 -0.13 32.57
N SER A 5 -9.34 -1.39 32.59
CA SER A 5 -8.52 -2.46 32.07
C SER A 5 -8.63 -2.38 30.56
N THR A 6 -7.77 -1.59 29.93
CA THR A 6 -7.51 -1.71 28.49
C THR A 6 -7.25 -3.20 28.22
N PRO A 7 -7.96 -3.84 27.28
CA PRO A 7 -7.68 -5.23 26.95
C PRO A 7 -6.18 -5.38 26.61
N PRO A 8 -5.55 -6.54 26.91
CA PRO A 8 -4.15 -6.74 26.61
C PRO A 8 -3.89 -6.42 25.14
N GLN A 9 -3.03 -5.44 24.89
CA GLN A 9 -2.68 -5.07 23.53
C GLN A 9 -1.82 -6.21 22.96
N GLU A 10 -2.31 -6.85 21.90
CA GLU A 10 -1.55 -7.87 21.20
C GLU A 10 -0.34 -7.22 20.53
N HIS A 11 0.84 -7.78 20.78
CA HIS A 11 2.12 -7.34 20.22
C HIS A 11 2.93 -8.54 19.75
N PHE A 12 3.81 -8.32 18.78
CA PHE A 12 4.75 -9.37 18.39
C PHE A 12 5.72 -9.68 19.53
N THR A 13 5.95 -10.98 19.74
CA THR A 13 7.02 -11.45 20.62
C THR A 13 8.39 -11.06 20.06
N ARG A 14 9.42 -11.09 20.91
CA ARG A 14 10.80 -10.83 20.48
C ARG A 14 11.25 -11.78 19.37
N GLU A 15 10.87 -13.04 19.44
CA GLU A 15 11.18 -14.04 18.41
C GLU A 15 10.51 -13.69 17.08
N GLN A 16 9.23 -13.29 17.12
CA GLN A 16 8.53 -12.83 15.93
C GLN A 16 9.18 -11.57 15.33
N ILE A 17 9.61 -10.61 16.15
CA ILE A 17 10.34 -9.42 15.71
C ILE A 17 11.61 -9.82 14.94
N PHE A 18 12.43 -10.74 15.46
CA PHE A 18 13.60 -11.25 14.73
C PHE A 18 13.20 -11.98 13.44
N GLY A 19 12.12 -12.76 13.45
CA GLY A 19 11.57 -13.40 12.26
C GLY A 19 11.21 -12.38 11.16
N ILE A 20 10.59 -11.26 11.53
CA ILE A 20 10.25 -10.17 10.61
C ILE A 20 11.51 -9.52 10.06
N LEU A 21 12.47 -9.15 10.93
CA LEU A 21 13.74 -8.53 10.52
C LEU A 21 14.53 -9.44 9.56
N ASN A 22 14.54 -10.75 9.82
CA ASN A 22 15.16 -11.73 8.93
C ASN A 22 14.39 -11.85 7.59
N ARG A 23 13.05 -11.86 7.61
CA ARG A 23 12.22 -11.96 6.40
C ARG A 23 12.49 -10.83 5.42
N ILE A 24 12.76 -9.63 5.92
CA ILE A 24 13.07 -8.44 5.11
C ILE A 24 14.57 -8.25 4.85
N ALA A 25 15.41 -9.21 5.27
CA ALA A 25 16.87 -9.12 5.17
C ALA A 25 17.44 -7.84 5.81
N PHE A 26 16.91 -7.44 6.97
CA PHE A 26 17.46 -6.32 7.74
C PHE A 26 18.88 -6.66 8.23
N PRO A 27 19.86 -5.74 8.12
CA PRO A 27 21.26 -6.02 8.44
C PRO A 27 21.50 -6.11 9.95
N LEU A 28 21.35 -7.31 10.52
CA LEU A 28 21.59 -7.59 11.94
C LEU A 28 23.05 -7.92 12.28
N SER A 29 23.90 -8.21 11.28
CA SER A 29 25.27 -8.70 11.49
C SER A 29 26.20 -7.72 12.19
N HIS A 30 25.89 -6.42 12.15
CA HIS A 30 26.67 -5.39 12.83
C HIS A 30 26.25 -5.18 14.29
N LEU A 31 25.16 -5.81 14.73
CA LEU A 31 24.67 -5.72 16.09
C LEU A 31 25.17 -6.93 16.91
N PRO A 32 25.36 -6.78 18.23
CA PRO A 32 25.63 -7.92 19.08
C PRO A 32 24.50 -8.97 18.99
N PRO A 33 24.80 -10.27 19.16
CA PRO A 33 23.79 -11.32 19.10
C PRO A 33 22.58 -11.00 19.99
N ASN A 34 21.38 -11.31 19.49
CA ASN A 34 20.11 -11.05 20.17
C ASN A 34 19.85 -9.57 20.52
N THR A 35 20.47 -8.60 19.83
CA THR A 35 20.19 -7.16 19.99
C THR A 35 19.21 -6.69 18.92
N LEU A 36 18.20 -5.91 19.33
CA LEU A 36 17.29 -5.24 18.39
C LEU A 36 17.90 -3.90 17.94
N PRO A 37 17.64 -3.45 16.70
CA PRO A 37 18.11 -2.16 16.24
C PRO A 37 17.46 -1.01 17.03
N GLU A 38 18.26 0.02 17.32
CA GLU A 38 17.79 1.22 18.02
C GLU A 38 16.79 2.03 17.17
N PRO A 39 15.80 2.70 17.77
CA PRO A 39 14.76 3.44 17.07
C PRO A 39 15.25 4.79 16.53
N THR A 40 16.12 4.74 15.52
CA THR A 40 16.70 5.93 14.85
C THR A 40 16.07 6.18 13.49
N LEU A 41 16.25 7.39 12.93
CA LEU A 41 15.82 7.69 11.56
C LEU A 41 16.50 6.77 10.52
N ALA A 42 17.77 6.43 10.72
CA ALA A 42 18.49 5.49 9.84
C ALA A 42 17.86 4.09 9.87
N THR A 43 17.48 3.61 11.06
CA THR A 43 16.73 2.36 11.22
C THR A 43 15.38 2.44 10.50
N LEU A 44 14.64 3.55 10.64
CA LEU A 44 13.34 3.74 9.98
C LEU A 44 13.46 3.72 8.45
N GLN A 45 14.49 4.36 7.90
CA GLN A 45 14.80 4.37 6.47
C GLN A 45 15.11 2.96 5.96
N GLU A 46 15.99 2.24 6.65
CA GLU A 46 16.35 0.86 6.28
C GLU A 46 15.14 -0.07 6.35
N LEU A 47 14.33 0.02 7.42
CA LEU A 47 13.11 -0.76 7.54
C LEU A 47 12.17 -0.53 6.35
N GLN A 48 11.86 0.73 6.03
CA GLN A 48 10.93 1.03 4.94
C GLN A 48 11.45 0.50 3.61
N THR A 49 12.71 0.77 3.28
CA THR A 49 13.34 0.29 2.04
C THR A 49 13.30 -1.23 1.95
N ARG A 50 13.66 -1.93 3.02
CA ARG A 50 13.67 -3.40 3.07
C ARG A 50 12.26 -3.99 2.93
N PHE A 51 11.26 -3.41 3.59
CA PHE A 51 9.88 -3.87 3.46
C PHE A 51 9.39 -3.80 2.03
N VAL A 52 9.42 -2.60 1.43
CA VAL A 52 8.83 -2.39 0.10
C VAL A 52 9.56 -3.12 -1.02
N THR A 53 10.80 -3.54 -0.77
CA THR A 53 11.62 -4.31 -1.72
C THR A 53 11.55 -5.82 -1.53
N THR A 54 10.99 -6.29 -0.41
CA THR A 54 11.05 -7.71 -0.03
C THR A 54 9.68 -8.36 0.16
N ILE A 55 8.72 -7.65 0.75
CA ILE A 55 7.35 -8.16 0.95
C ILE A 55 6.44 -7.46 -0.06
N PRO A 56 5.83 -8.20 -1.01
CA PRO A 56 4.97 -7.59 -2.01
C PRO A 56 3.66 -7.09 -1.40
N PHE A 57 3.10 -6.05 -2.00
CA PHE A 57 1.68 -5.77 -1.93
C PHE A 57 0.94 -6.77 -2.80
N GLU A 58 -0.12 -7.41 -2.30
CA GLU A 58 -0.92 -8.35 -3.09
C GLU A 58 -2.37 -8.50 -2.62
N THR A 59 -3.25 -8.86 -3.56
CA THR A 59 -4.69 -9.09 -3.34
C THR A 59 -5.14 -10.49 -3.74
N LEU A 60 -4.21 -11.43 -3.92
CA LEU A 60 -4.46 -12.73 -4.53
C LEU A 60 -5.48 -13.54 -3.73
N SER A 61 -5.47 -13.44 -2.40
CA SER A 61 -6.43 -14.17 -1.54
C SER A 61 -7.89 -13.86 -1.86
N LEU A 62 -8.21 -12.71 -2.46
CA LEU A 62 -9.57 -12.37 -2.88
C LEU A 62 -10.08 -13.25 -4.02
N ARG A 63 -9.16 -13.93 -4.71
CA ARG A 63 -9.40 -14.81 -5.87
C ARG A 63 -8.83 -16.21 -5.72
N THR A 64 -7.98 -16.46 -4.73
CA THR A 64 -7.38 -17.78 -4.47
C THR A 64 -7.90 -18.45 -3.20
N THR A 65 -8.86 -17.86 -2.50
CA THR A 65 -9.45 -18.47 -1.29
C THR A 65 -10.98 -18.46 -1.33
N ALA A 66 -11.60 -19.42 -0.65
CA ALA A 66 -13.06 -19.49 -0.53
C ALA A 66 -13.63 -18.32 0.28
N SER A 67 -12.92 -17.85 1.31
CA SER A 67 -13.40 -16.78 2.20
C SER A 67 -13.36 -15.40 1.55
N ARG A 68 -12.53 -15.21 0.51
CA ARG A 68 -12.25 -13.93 -0.16
C ARG A 68 -11.89 -12.81 0.83
N GLY A 69 -11.39 -13.20 2.00
CA GLY A 69 -11.04 -12.31 3.10
C GLY A 69 -9.53 -12.22 3.27
N VAL A 70 -9.10 -11.15 3.91
CA VAL A 70 -7.72 -11.00 4.39
C VAL A 70 -7.80 -10.85 5.90
N ASP A 71 -7.23 -11.83 6.62
CA ASP A 71 -7.04 -11.71 8.06
C ASP A 71 -5.97 -10.66 8.36
N ILE A 72 -6.33 -9.72 9.23
CA ILE A 72 -5.46 -8.62 9.68
C ILE A 72 -5.17 -8.71 11.19
N SER A 73 -5.47 -9.85 11.82
CA SER A 73 -4.96 -10.20 13.15
C SER A 73 -3.44 -10.33 13.13
N LEU A 74 -2.76 -10.17 14.27
CA LEU A 74 -1.30 -10.31 14.31
C LEU A 74 -0.84 -11.74 13.99
N GLU A 75 -1.59 -12.74 14.43
CA GLU A 75 -1.34 -14.13 14.11
C GLU A 75 -1.46 -14.39 12.60
N GLY A 76 -2.58 -13.99 11.99
CA GLY A 76 -2.81 -14.17 10.56
C GLY A 76 -1.81 -13.39 9.69
N ILE A 77 -1.44 -12.18 10.11
CA ILE A 77 -0.40 -11.38 9.46
C ILE A 77 0.95 -12.09 9.50
N TYR A 78 1.37 -12.57 10.68
CA TYR A 78 2.66 -13.22 10.87
C TYR A 78 2.74 -14.52 10.07
N ASP A 79 1.72 -15.38 10.19
CA ASP A 79 1.65 -16.63 9.46
C ASP A 79 1.73 -16.38 7.94
N ARG A 80 0.90 -15.47 7.42
CA ARG A 80 0.89 -15.13 5.99
C ARG A 80 2.24 -14.60 5.50
N MET A 81 2.76 -13.54 6.10
CA MET A 81 3.89 -12.79 5.53
C MET A 81 5.25 -13.37 5.88
N ILE A 82 5.36 -13.99 7.05
CA ILE A 82 6.63 -14.49 7.58
C ILE A 82 6.76 -15.99 7.36
N VAL A 83 5.74 -16.77 7.73
CA VAL A 83 5.77 -18.25 7.61
C VAL A 83 5.52 -18.68 6.17
N GLN A 84 4.41 -18.25 5.57
CA GLN A 84 4.03 -18.58 4.19
C GLN A 84 4.75 -17.73 3.13
N LYS A 85 5.52 -16.73 3.57
CA LYS A 85 6.26 -15.78 2.71
C LYS A 85 5.41 -15.02 1.68
N ARG A 86 4.12 -14.85 1.96
CA ARG A 86 3.18 -14.10 1.12
C ARG A 86 3.30 -12.59 1.32
N GLY A 87 2.57 -11.84 0.51
CA GLY A 87 2.40 -10.41 0.67
C GLY A 87 1.15 -10.06 1.47
N GLY A 88 0.72 -8.82 1.36
CA GLY A 88 -0.60 -8.38 1.83
C GLY A 88 -0.94 -6.99 1.31
N TRP A 89 -1.83 -6.27 1.99
CA TRP A 89 -2.26 -4.95 1.54
C TRP A 89 -2.16 -3.92 2.66
N CYS A 90 -2.63 -2.69 2.43
CA CYS A 90 -2.42 -1.56 3.34
C CYS A 90 -2.72 -1.90 4.81
N PHE A 91 -3.82 -2.61 5.10
CA PHE A 91 -4.17 -2.96 6.48
C PHE A 91 -3.23 -3.97 7.12
N SER A 92 -2.82 -5.03 6.42
CA SER A 92 -1.93 -6.06 6.96
C SER A 92 -0.47 -5.62 6.93
N LEU A 93 -0.01 -4.99 5.84
CA LEU A 93 1.36 -4.50 5.70
C LEU A 93 1.64 -3.38 6.70
N ASN A 94 0.80 -2.35 6.76
CA ASN A 94 1.04 -1.25 7.69
C ASN A 94 0.72 -1.61 9.15
N ARG A 95 -0.08 -2.66 9.43
CA ARG A 95 -0.19 -3.23 10.79
C ARG A 95 1.08 -3.97 11.19
N LEU A 96 1.63 -4.80 10.29
CA LEU A 96 2.91 -5.47 10.53
C LEU A 96 4.03 -4.47 10.80
N GLY A 97 4.15 -3.44 9.96
CA GLY A 97 5.13 -2.37 10.13
C GLY A 97 4.92 -1.58 11.43
N TYR A 98 3.68 -1.19 11.74
CA TYR A 98 3.33 -0.49 12.98
C TYR A 98 3.74 -1.27 14.24
N GLU A 99 3.39 -2.55 14.32
CA GLU A 99 3.71 -3.38 15.49
C GLU A 99 5.20 -3.69 15.60
N LEU A 100 5.91 -3.85 14.47
CA LEU A 100 7.36 -3.92 14.49
C LEU A 100 7.97 -2.63 15.07
N LEU A 101 7.52 -1.46 14.62
CA LEU A 101 8.01 -0.18 15.12
C LEU A 101 7.81 -0.03 16.62
N LEU A 102 6.63 -0.42 17.15
CA LEU A 102 6.39 -0.47 18.60
C LEU A 102 7.36 -1.43 19.30
N GLY A 103 7.54 -2.63 18.77
CA GLY A 103 8.45 -3.64 19.33
C GLY A 103 9.93 -3.24 19.33
N LEU A 104 10.32 -2.33 18.43
CA LEU A 104 11.65 -1.72 18.36
C LEU A 104 11.78 -0.44 19.21
N GLY A 105 10.71 -0.02 19.90
CA GLY A 105 10.73 1.15 20.77
C GLY A 105 10.53 2.50 20.07
N PHE A 106 10.08 2.52 18.80
CA PHE A 106 9.69 3.77 18.15
C PHE A 106 8.43 4.36 18.79
N ARG A 107 8.40 5.69 18.90
CA ARG A 107 7.16 6.43 19.23
C ARG A 107 6.32 6.55 17.96
N THR A 108 5.28 5.73 17.84
CA THR A 108 4.46 5.68 16.62
C THR A 108 2.96 5.58 16.90
N GLN A 109 2.17 6.11 15.96
CA GLN A 109 0.71 6.02 15.91
C GLN A 109 0.31 5.69 14.47
N PHE A 110 -0.72 4.88 14.27
CA PHE A 110 -1.33 4.71 12.95
C PHE A 110 -2.54 5.62 12.74
N THR A 111 -2.86 5.89 11.48
CA THR A 111 -4.05 6.63 11.04
C THR A 111 -4.61 6.00 9.77
N ILE A 112 -5.80 6.44 9.35
CA ILE A 112 -6.45 5.99 8.12
C ILE A 112 -6.72 7.19 7.20
N GLY A 113 -6.20 7.09 5.98
CA GLY A 113 -6.32 8.07 4.92
C GLY A 113 -7.28 7.65 3.79
N ARG A 114 -7.43 8.57 2.85
CA ARG A 114 -8.22 8.42 1.62
C ARG A 114 -7.29 8.43 0.43
N VAL A 115 -7.31 7.38 -0.38
CA VAL A 115 -6.67 7.40 -1.70
C VAL A 115 -7.41 8.40 -2.58
N CYS A 116 -6.67 9.28 -3.23
CA CYS A 116 -7.22 10.31 -4.13
C CYS A 116 -6.41 10.42 -5.43
N LYS A 117 -5.62 9.40 -5.75
CA LYS A 117 -4.84 9.31 -6.98
C LYS A 117 -5.74 9.32 -8.21
N PRO A 118 -5.66 10.35 -9.08
CA PRO A 118 -6.45 10.39 -10.30
C PRO A 118 -5.93 9.39 -11.33
N LEU A 119 -6.78 9.00 -12.29
CA LEU A 119 -6.38 8.08 -13.36
C LEU A 119 -5.43 8.78 -14.35
N LYS A 120 -5.72 10.03 -14.69
CA LYS A 120 -4.80 10.90 -15.42
C LYS A 120 -4.45 12.11 -14.56
N PRO A 121 -3.25 12.70 -14.70
CA PRO A 121 -2.88 13.87 -13.91
C PRO A 121 -3.86 15.06 -14.04
N THR A 122 -4.57 15.14 -15.16
CA THR A 122 -5.56 16.19 -15.45
C THR A 122 -6.97 15.91 -14.92
N ASP A 123 -7.25 14.70 -14.43
CA ASP A 123 -8.58 14.33 -13.97
C ASP A 123 -8.90 15.00 -12.62
N PRO A 124 -10.19 15.28 -12.33
CA PRO A 124 -10.59 15.83 -11.04
C PRO A 124 -10.26 14.85 -9.90
N LEU A 125 -9.84 15.41 -8.77
CA LEU A 125 -9.58 14.61 -7.58
C LEU A 125 -10.87 14.01 -7.03
N ASN A 126 -10.84 12.70 -6.80
CA ASN A 126 -11.91 11.97 -6.15
C ASN A 126 -11.38 11.34 -4.86
N TYR A 127 -11.96 11.70 -3.73
CA TYR A 127 -11.56 11.16 -2.43
C TYR A 127 -12.32 9.87 -2.13
N SER A 128 -11.59 8.76 -2.09
CA SER A 128 -12.16 7.46 -1.68
C SER A 128 -12.56 7.44 -0.20
N ALA A 129 -13.14 6.32 0.24
CA ALA A 129 -13.37 6.04 1.66
C ALA A 129 -12.06 6.04 2.47
N LYS A 130 -12.17 6.05 3.81
CA LYS A 130 -11.00 5.89 4.69
C LYS A 130 -10.55 4.42 4.67
N THR A 131 -9.81 4.04 3.64
CA THR A 131 -9.42 2.65 3.36
C THR A 131 -7.91 2.48 3.13
N HIS A 132 -7.09 3.45 3.56
CA HIS A 132 -5.63 3.33 3.52
C HIS A 132 -5.04 3.55 4.90
N ARG A 133 -4.51 2.50 5.54
CA ARG A 133 -3.79 2.60 6.82
C ARG A 133 -2.37 3.11 6.58
N VAL A 134 -1.87 4.04 7.42
CA VAL A 134 -0.46 4.45 7.44
C VAL A 134 0.03 4.67 8.87
N SER A 135 1.35 4.69 9.08
CA SER A 135 1.96 4.96 10.38
C SER A 135 2.70 6.29 10.40
N ILE A 136 2.64 6.99 11.53
CA ILE A 136 3.39 8.21 11.80
C ILE A 136 4.38 7.90 12.92
N VAL A 137 5.66 8.21 12.70
CA VAL A 137 6.74 8.01 13.66
C VAL A 137 7.24 9.37 14.12
N ARG A 138 7.32 9.59 15.44
CA ARG A 138 7.75 10.85 16.05
C ARG A 138 9.13 10.69 16.68
N PHE A 139 10.05 11.57 16.33
CA PHE A 139 11.35 11.71 17.00
C PHE A 139 11.33 13.00 17.81
N LEU A 140 11.58 12.86 19.12
CA LEU A 140 11.71 13.97 20.05
C LEU A 140 13.14 13.98 20.58
N ASP A 141 13.84 15.08 20.37
CA ASP A 141 15.13 15.36 21.00
C ASP A 141 14.91 16.41 22.09
N GLU A 142 14.95 15.98 23.35
CA GLU A 142 14.72 16.83 24.51
C GLU A 142 15.86 17.83 24.75
N ALA A 143 17.08 17.52 24.29
CA ALA A 143 18.23 18.41 24.45
C ALA A 143 18.18 19.58 23.46
N THR A 144 17.72 19.35 22.24
CA THR A 144 17.58 20.40 21.21
C THR A 144 16.17 20.99 21.13
N GLY A 145 15.17 20.34 21.75
CA GLY A 145 13.76 20.69 21.61
C GLY A 145 13.15 20.30 20.25
N SER A 146 13.89 19.55 19.42
CA SER A 146 13.43 19.14 18.08
C SER A 146 12.32 18.11 18.18
N ASP A 147 11.19 18.36 17.50
CA ASP A 147 10.06 17.45 17.39
C ASP A 147 9.71 17.25 15.91
N THR A 148 10.03 16.06 15.40
CA THR A 148 9.85 15.73 13.99
C THR A 148 9.01 14.49 13.82
N LYS A 149 8.19 14.48 12.77
CA LYS A 149 7.31 13.35 12.44
C LYS A 149 7.62 12.87 11.03
N TYR A 150 7.53 11.57 10.82
CA TYR A 150 7.76 10.91 9.55
C TYR A 150 6.61 9.96 9.23
N LEU A 151 6.18 9.97 7.98
CA LEU A 151 5.26 8.99 7.42
C LEU A 151 6.04 7.72 7.12
N PHE A 152 5.57 6.62 7.69
CA PHE A 152 5.99 5.26 7.38
C PHE A 152 4.82 4.53 6.71
N ASP A 153 5.00 4.17 5.44
CA ASP A 153 3.96 3.50 4.65
C ASP A 153 4.57 2.47 3.71
N ILE A 154 4.39 1.20 4.06
CA ILE A 154 4.85 0.04 3.32
C ILE A 154 3.70 -0.68 2.60
N GLY A 155 2.51 -0.08 2.56
CA GLY A 155 1.27 -0.75 2.16
C GLY A 155 0.48 -0.07 1.05
N PHE A 156 1.01 0.96 0.40
CA PHE A 156 0.35 1.63 -0.74
C PHE A 156 0.53 0.89 -2.09
N GLY A 157 1.37 -0.14 -2.13
CA GLY A 157 1.79 -0.82 -3.37
C GLY A 157 2.96 -0.10 -4.01
N ASN A 158 2.73 1.06 -4.63
CA ASN A 158 3.77 1.97 -5.14
C ASN A 158 4.22 2.94 -4.02
N SER A 159 4.49 2.37 -2.84
CA SER A 159 4.97 3.10 -1.67
C SER A 159 6.31 3.78 -1.94
N SER A 160 6.58 4.89 -1.26
CA SER A 160 7.94 5.43 -1.17
C SER A 160 8.90 4.41 -0.56
N GLN A 161 10.12 4.32 -1.07
CA GLN A 161 11.19 3.52 -0.46
C GLN A 161 11.72 4.14 0.85
N LEU A 162 11.54 5.44 1.04
CA LEU A 162 12.04 6.17 2.20
C LEU A 162 10.90 6.85 2.99
N PRO A 163 10.97 6.87 4.32
CA PRO A 163 10.03 7.63 5.15
C PRO A 163 10.15 9.12 4.81
N ILE A 164 9.01 9.81 4.77
CA ILE A 164 8.96 11.24 4.40
C ILE A 164 8.52 12.08 5.60
N GLN A 165 9.19 13.21 5.82
CA GLN A 165 8.87 14.08 6.94
C GLN A 165 7.47 14.70 6.76
N LEU A 166 6.68 14.76 7.85
CA LEU A 166 5.42 15.51 7.92
C LEU A 166 5.75 17.00 8.06
N LYS A 167 6.14 17.60 6.94
CA LYS A 167 6.46 19.02 6.81
C LYS A 167 6.06 19.47 5.41
N GLU A 168 5.37 20.60 5.31
CA GLU A 168 4.97 21.16 4.01
C GLU A 168 6.18 21.35 3.10
N GLY A 169 6.08 20.81 1.88
CA GLY A 169 7.14 20.89 0.88
C GLY A 169 8.32 19.93 1.11
N ALA A 170 8.29 19.06 2.12
CA ALA A 170 9.34 18.06 2.30
C ALA A 170 9.37 17.12 1.10
N THR A 171 10.56 16.86 0.55
CA THR A 171 10.76 15.96 -0.58
C THR A 171 11.74 14.86 -0.24
N ILE A 172 11.57 13.71 -0.90
CA ILE A 172 12.54 12.61 -0.90
C ILE A 172 12.75 12.15 -2.34
N GLU A 173 13.93 11.63 -2.62
CA GLU A 173 14.26 10.99 -3.89
C GLU A 173 14.89 9.62 -3.62
N PHE A 174 14.42 8.59 -4.32
CA PHE A 174 15.06 7.28 -4.35
C PHE A 174 15.17 6.81 -5.79
N LYS A 175 16.40 6.69 -6.31
CA LYS A 175 16.67 6.22 -7.68
C LYS A 175 15.86 6.98 -8.75
N GLY A 176 15.73 8.30 -8.58
CA GLY A 176 14.94 9.18 -9.46
C GLY A 176 13.43 9.20 -9.16
N HIS A 177 12.92 8.34 -8.27
CA HIS A 177 11.53 8.45 -7.80
C HIS A 177 11.43 9.57 -6.79
N ILE A 178 10.75 10.65 -7.17
CA ILE A 178 10.58 11.81 -6.31
C ILE A 178 9.18 11.78 -5.68
N ARG A 179 9.13 12.04 -4.37
CA ARG A 179 7.89 12.15 -3.58
C ARG A 179 7.90 13.41 -2.73
N ARG A 180 6.71 13.92 -2.40
CA ARG A 180 6.53 15.12 -1.58
C ARG A 180 5.45 14.93 -0.53
N MET A 181 5.62 15.61 0.60
CA MET A 181 4.57 15.89 1.55
C MET A 181 4.07 17.31 1.38
N SER A 182 2.77 17.47 1.16
CA SER A 182 2.07 18.76 1.13
C SER A 182 0.82 18.71 2.00
N THR A 183 0.05 19.79 2.01
CA THR A 183 -1.20 19.89 2.77
C THR A 183 -2.37 20.23 1.87
N ARG A 184 -3.56 19.75 2.25
CA ARG A 184 -4.83 20.06 1.59
C ARG A 184 -5.89 20.43 2.62
N THR A 185 -6.70 21.43 2.30
CA THR A 185 -7.78 21.89 3.18
C THR A 185 -9.07 21.14 2.86
N HIS A 186 -9.63 20.45 3.86
CA HIS A 186 -10.95 19.83 3.78
C HIS A 186 -12.05 20.81 4.21
N ASN A 187 -13.27 20.58 3.74
CA ASN A 187 -14.46 21.39 4.04
C ASN A 187 -14.36 22.87 3.61
N GLN A 188 -13.55 23.19 2.60
CA GLN A 188 -13.37 24.56 2.13
C GLN A 188 -14.59 25.11 1.38
N ALA A 189 -15.35 24.26 0.69
CA ALA A 189 -16.45 24.71 -0.16
C ALA A 189 -17.67 25.20 0.63
N GLN A 190 -17.94 24.62 1.80
CA GLN A 190 -19.17 24.86 2.58
C GLN A 190 -18.94 24.79 4.10
N PRO A 191 -17.96 25.54 4.66
CA PRO A 191 -17.62 25.46 6.09
C PRO A 191 -18.78 25.86 7.02
N GLU A 192 -19.67 26.74 6.54
CA GLU A 192 -20.73 27.33 7.37
C GLU A 192 -21.99 26.46 7.49
N ILE A 193 -22.18 25.42 6.67
CA ILE A 193 -23.41 24.60 6.72
C ILE A 193 -23.62 23.98 8.09
N LEU A 194 -22.54 23.52 8.71
CA LEU A 194 -22.54 22.95 10.07
C LEU A 194 -21.67 23.76 11.04
N GLY A 195 -21.15 24.92 10.62
CA GLY A 195 -20.19 25.71 11.41
C GLY A 195 -18.84 25.01 11.65
N ASN A 196 -18.52 23.96 10.88
CA ASN A 196 -17.28 23.22 11.03
C ASN A 196 -16.15 23.93 10.27
N SER A 197 -15.18 24.47 11.00
CA SER A 197 -14.02 25.11 10.38
C SER A 197 -13.30 24.15 9.43
N PRO A 198 -12.75 24.65 8.31
CA PRO A 198 -11.86 23.87 7.46
C PRO A 198 -10.72 23.28 8.28
N PHE A 199 -10.31 22.05 7.96
CA PHE A 199 -9.17 21.41 8.61
C PHE A 199 -8.14 20.94 7.60
N VAL A 200 -6.90 20.88 8.04
CA VAL A 200 -5.75 20.50 7.21
C VAL A 200 -5.54 18.99 7.24
N MET A 201 -5.34 18.42 6.06
CA MET A 201 -4.89 17.04 5.86
C MET A 201 -3.49 17.07 5.25
N TRP A 202 -2.65 16.12 5.65
CA TRP A 202 -1.42 15.80 4.94
C TRP A 202 -1.76 15.14 3.61
N CYS A 203 -0.98 15.43 2.56
CA CYS A 203 -1.10 14.84 1.24
C CYS A 203 0.25 14.28 0.81
N PHE A 204 0.31 12.97 0.60
CA PHE A 204 1.45 12.33 -0.03
C PHE A 204 1.29 12.41 -1.55
N GLU A 205 2.33 12.87 -2.24
CA GLU A 205 2.31 13.13 -3.68
C GLU A 205 3.52 12.48 -4.36
N GLU A 206 3.34 12.06 -5.60
CA GLU A 206 4.43 11.65 -6.48
C GLU A 206 4.64 12.66 -7.60
N TYR A 207 5.89 12.83 -8.00
CA TYR A 207 6.22 13.62 -9.19
C TYR A 207 6.26 12.70 -10.40
N LEU A 208 5.62 13.13 -11.48
CA LEU A 208 5.67 12.45 -12.78
C LEU A 208 6.53 13.28 -13.75
N PRO A 209 7.77 12.86 -14.05
CA PRO A 209 8.69 13.65 -14.86
C PRO A 209 8.23 13.84 -16.31
N ALA A 210 7.48 12.90 -16.88
CA ALA A 210 7.02 12.99 -18.27
C ALA A 210 5.97 14.09 -18.47
N GLU A 211 5.16 14.35 -17.46
CA GLU A 211 4.10 15.36 -17.45
C GLU A 211 4.50 16.63 -16.67
N ASP A 212 5.69 16.67 -16.09
CA ASP A 212 6.20 17.74 -15.21
C ASP A 212 5.16 18.18 -14.15
N THR A 213 4.59 17.19 -13.45
CA THR A 213 3.47 17.47 -12.55
C THR A 213 3.51 16.63 -11.27
N TRP A 214 2.95 17.19 -10.21
CA TRP A 214 2.72 16.50 -8.94
C TRP A 214 1.34 15.89 -8.94
N VAL A 215 1.26 14.59 -8.66
CA VAL A 215 0.01 13.85 -8.56
C VAL A 215 -0.21 13.42 -7.11
N PRO A 216 -1.35 13.79 -6.50
CA PRO A 216 -1.65 13.32 -5.16
C PRO A 216 -1.92 11.82 -5.18
N CYS A 217 -1.42 11.11 -4.17
CA CYS A 217 -1.65 9.68 -4.01
C CYS A 217 -2.77 9.45 -2.98
N TYR A 218 -2.62 10.03 -1.80
CA TYR A 218 -3.61 9.93 -0.72
C TYR A 218 -3.46 11.08 0.28
N VAL A 219 -4.52 11.29 1.06
CA VAL A 219 -4.58 12.26 2.15
C VAL A 219 -4.90 11.61 3.49
N PHE A 220 -4.38 12.16 4.58
CA PHE A 220 -4.63 11.65 5.94
C PHE A 220 -4.53 12.77 6.99
N THR A 221 -5.05 12.50 8.18
CA THR A 221 -4.89 13.37 9.36
C THR A 221 -4.04 12.67 10.40
N GLU A 222 -3.56 13.40 11.41
CA GLU A 222 -2.85 12.82 12.56
C GLU A 222 -3.81 12.25 13.62
N GLN A 223 -5.10 12.14 13.30
CA GLN A 223 -6.09 11.57 14.21
C GLN A 223 -5.81 10.10 14.49
N GLN A 224 -5.97 9.69 15.75
CA GLN A 224 -5.88 8.28 16.13
C GLN A 224 -7.11 7.51 15.66
N PHE A 225 -6.88 6.28 15.22
CA PHE A 225 -7.90 5.27 14.91
C PHE A 225 -7.68 4.02 15.75
N TYR A 226 -8.66 3.12 15.74
CA TYR A 226 -8.63 1.86 16.45
C TYR A 226 -8.65 0.68 15.47
N GLU A 227 -8.23 -0.50 15.92
CA GLU A 227 -8.18 -1.67 15.05
C GLU A 227 -9.57 -2.08 14.55
N ASN A 228 -10.65 -1.78 15.29
CA ASN A 228 -12.02 -1.97 14.79
C ASN A 228 -12.36 -1.09 13.58
N ASP A 229 -11.82 0.13 13.49
CA ASP A 229 -11.97 0.97 12.30
C ASP A 229 -11.28 0.31 11.09
N CYS A 230 -10.11 -0.30 11.34
CA CYS A 230 -9.39 -1.06 10.34
C CYS A 230 -10.17 -2.32 9.91
N GLN A 231 -10.83 -3.03 10.82
CA GLN A 231 -11.66 -4.19 10.49
C GLN A 231 -12.84 -3.82 9.59
N VAL A 232 -13.54 -2.72 9.90
CA VAL A 232 -14.65 -2.22 9.07
C VAL A 232 -14.16 -1.83 7.67
N ALA A 233 -13.05 -1.10 7.59
CA ALA A 233 -12.49 -0.68 6.32
C ALA A 233 -11.93 -1.87 5.51
N ASN A 234 -11.30 -2.85 6.17
CA ASN A 234 -10.84 -4.11 5.57
C ASN A 234 -12.03 -4.91 5.00
N PHE A 235 -13.13 -5.02 5.75
CA PHE A 235 -14.36 -5.66 5.29
C PHE A 235 -14.90 -4.99 4.02
N TYR A 236 -15.02 -3.65 4.01
CA TYR A 236 -15.41 -2.93 2.81
C TYR A 236 -14.46 -3.24 1.64
N THR A 237 -13.15 -3.25 1.89
CA THR A 237 -12.12 -3.46 0.89
C THR A 237 -12.21 -4.86 0.26
N CYS A 238 -12.48 -5.90 1.06
CA CYS A 238 -12.65 -7.29 0.61
C CYS A 238 -13.98 -7.53 -0.12
N TYR A 239 -15.09 -7.04 0.44
CA TYR A 239 -16.42 -7.58 0.15
C TYR A 239 -17.36 -6.61 -0.57
N SER A 240 -17.06 -5.30 -0.58
CA SER A 240 -17.91 -4.33 -1.26
C SER A 240 -17.69 -4.36 -2.77
N PRO A 241 -18.72 -4.50 -3.61
CA PRO A 241 -18.60 -4.35 -5.06
C PRO A 241 -18.10 -2.97 -5.51
N ALA A 242 -18.18 -1.96 -4.64
CA ALA A 242 -17.65 -0.62 -4.89
C ALA A 242 -16.15 -0.49 -4.60
N SER A 243 -15.53 -1.49 -3.96
CA SER A 243 -14.08 -1.53 -3.75
C SER A 243 -13.36 -1.87 -5.06
N VAL A 244 -12.30 -1.10 -5.38
CA VAL A 244 -11.42 -1.40 -6.52
C VAL A 244 -10.77 -2.78 -6.40
N PHE A 245 -10.63 -3.29 -5.17
CA PHE A 245 -10.00 -4.59 -4.91
C PHE A 245 -10.97 -5.77 -5.00
N PHE A 246 -12.29 -5.54 -5.08
CA PHE A 246 -13.30 -6.62 -5.00
C PHE A 246 -13.03 -7.79 -5.96
N LYS A 247 -12.46 -7.52 -7.14
CA LYS A 247 -12.07 -8.53 -8.14
C LYS A 247 -10.58 -8.45 -8.53
N ALA A 248 -9.79 -7.68 -7.81
CA ALA A 248 -8.41 -7.41 -8.19
C ALA A 248 -7.52 -8.65 -8.01
N PHE A 249 -6.72 -8.94 -9.01
CA PHE A 249 -5.58 -9.85 -8.91
C PHE A 249 -4.30 -9.04 -9.10
N TRP A 250 -3.87 -8.35 -8.05
CA TRP A 250 -2.73 -7.46 -8.11
C TRP A 250 -1.59 -7.98 -7.25
N CYS A 251 -0.38 -7.84 -7.74
CA CYS A 251 0.85 -8.04 -6.98
C CYS A 251 1.86 -6.95 -7.37
N ILE A 252 2.32 -6.16 -6.41
CA ILE A 252 3.24 -5.04 -6.61
C ILE A 252 4.43 -5.18 -5.67
N ARG A 253 5.64 -4.95 -6.20
CA ARG A 253 6.89 -4.94 -5.43
C ARG A 253 7.86 -3.95 -6.05
N SER A 254 8.57 -3.20 -5.22
CA SER A 254 9.69 -2.37 -5.68
C SER A 254 11.01 -3.13 -5.59
N THR A 255 12.08 -2.63 -6.21
CA THR A 255 13.43 -3.20 -6.10
C THR A 255 14.42 -2.18 -5.55
N LEU A 256 15.58 -2.66 -5.08
CA LEU A 256 16.66 -1.80 -4.59
C LEU A 256 17.28 -0.94 -5.71
N GLU A 257 17.13 -1.39 -6.95
CA GLU A 257 17.55 -0.72 -8.17
C GLU A 257 16.58 0.41 -8.57
N GLY A 258 15.40 0.46 -7.96
CA GLY A 258 14.37 1.46 -8.23
C GLY A 258 13.38 1.06 -9.32
N ASP A 259 13.28 -0.22 -9.67
CA ASP A 259 12.19 -0.72 -10.51
C ASP A 259 10.96 -1.01 -9.65
N TYR A 260 9.78 -0.88 -10.25
CA TYR A 260 8.53 -1.40 -9.73
C TYR A 260 8.03 -2.51 -10.65
N TYR A 261 7.77 -3.67 -10.06
CA TYR A 261 7.06 -4.77 -10.69
C TYR A 261 5.60 -4.67 -10.32
N LEU A 262 4.71 -4.65 -11.30
CA LEU A 262 3.27 -4.58 -11.13
C LEU A 262 2.63 -5.66 -11.98
N LEU A 263 2.19 -6.75 -11.35
CA LEU A 263 1.30 -7.70 -11.98
C LEU A 263 -0.13 -7.26 -11.70
N LEU A 264 -0.80 -6.72 -12.71
CA LEU A 264 -2.18 -6.27 -12.63
C LEU A 264 -3.03 -7.15 -13.54
N GLU A 265 -3.88 -7.99 -12.94
CA GLU A 265 -4.69 -8.97 -13.66
C GLU A 265 -3.83 -9.97 -14.46
N LYS A 266 -3.73 -9.77 -15.77
CA LYS A 266 -2.91 -10.60 -16.68
C LYS A 266 -1.73 -9.84 -17.28
N ARG A 267 -1.47 -8.61 -16.81
CA ARG A 267 -0.42 -7.75 -17.34
C ARG A 267 0.69 -7.58 -16.32
N LEU A 268 1.92 -7.93 -16.68
CA LEU A 268 3.12 -7.52 -15.95
C LEU A 268 3.63 -6.21 -16.54
N ILE A 269 3.83 -5.22 -15.67
CA ILE A 269 4.44 -3.93 -15.97
C ILE A 269 5.71 -3.83 -15.11
N ILE A 270 6.82 -3.49 -15.74
CA ILE A 270 8.06 -3.07 -15.07
C ILE A 270 8.30 -1.63 -15.45
N LYS A 271 8.37 -0.74 -14.45
CA LYS A 271 8.64 0.69 -14.65
C LYS A 271 9.66 1.19 -13.63
N ASN A 272 10.35 2.27 -13.95
CA ASN A 272 11.17 3.02 -13.00
C ASN A 272 10.97 4.52 -13.17
N ALA A 273 11.81 5.33 -12.55
CA ALA A 273 11.71 6.78 -12.58
C ALA A 273 11.78 7.38 -14.00
N LYS A 274 12.32 6.64 -14.98
CA LYS A 274 12.41 7.06 -16.38
C LYS A 274 11.21 6.63 -17.21
N GLY A 275 10.25 5.90 -16.63
CA GLY A 275 9.05 5.42 -17.28
C GLY A 275 9.01 3.90 -17.43
N LEU A 276 8.29 3.44 -18.46
CA LEU A 276 8.08 2.02 -18.74
C LEU A 276 9.37 1.34 -19.20
N VAL A 277 9.71 0.21 -18.58
CA VAL A 277 10.86 -0.64 -18.93
C VAL A 277 10.40 -1.86 -19.72
N LYS A 278 9.36 -2.55 -19.24
CA LYS A 278 8.84 -3.78 -19.84
C LYS A 278 7.33 -3.87 -19.62
N GLN A 279 6.61 -4.37 -20.60
CA GLN A 279 5.20 -4.76 -20.47
C GLN A 279 4.98 -6.13 -21.11
N ILE A 280 4.25 -7.01 -20.42
CA ILE A 280 3.88 -8.33 -20.92
C ILE A 280 2.40 -8.55 -20.63
N ASP A 281 1.62 -8.90 -21.64
CA ASP A 281 0.24 -9.36 -21.49
C ASP A 281 0.22 -10.89 -21.61
N PHE A 282 -0.14 -11.58 -20.52
CA PHE A 282 -0.16 -13.04 -20.46
C PHE A 282 -1.45 -13.62 -21.06
N LEU A 283 -1.29 -14.49 -22.04
CA LEU A 283 -2.40 -15.24 -22.64
C LEU A 283 -2.66 -16.56 -21.91
N LYS A 284 -1.59 -17.22 -21.44
CA LYS A 284 -1.67 -18.47 -20.69
C LYS A 284 -1.54 -18.19 -19.21
N GLU A 285 -2.33 -18.91 -18.42
CA GLU A 285 -2.28 -18.78 -16.96
C GLU A 285 -0.93 -19.20 -16.39
N GLN A 286 -0.31 -20.25 -16.95
CA GLN A 286 0.98 -20.72 -16.47
C GLN A 286 2.06 -19.64 -16.57
N ASP A 287 2.07 -18.85 -17.65
CA ASP A 287 3.03 -17.75 -17.82
C ASP A 287 2.84 -16.66 -16.74
N ARG A 288 1.59 -16.42 -16.32
CA ARG A 288 1.27 -15.51 -15.21
C ARG A 288 1.73 -16.07 -13.86
N LEU A 289 1.54 -17.37 -13.62
CA LEU A 289 2.01 -18.04 -12.40
C LEU A 289 3.54 -18.08 -12.33
N ASP A 290 4.21 -18.30 -13.45
CA ASP A 290 5.67 -18.27 -13.56
C ASP A 290 6.19 -16.86 -13.25
N ALA A 291 5.50 -15.82 -13.72
CA ALA A 291 5.82 -14.43 -13.39
C ALA A 291 5.58 -14.10 -11.89
N LEU A 292 4.56 -14.66 -11.24
CA LEU A 292 4.39 -14.53 -9.79
C LEU A 292 5.61 -15.05 -9.03
N LYS A 293 6.11 -16.21 -9.45
CA LYS A 293 7.29 -16.82 -8.85
C LYS A 293 8.55 -16.01 -9.12
N GLU A 294 8.80 -15.63 -10.38
CA GLU A 294 10.01 -14.92 -10.80
C GLU A 294 10.11 -13.51 -10.19
N TYR A 295 9.02 -12.73 -10.24
CA TYR A 295 9.05 -11.30 -9.91
C TYR A 295 8.59 -11.00 -8.48
N PHE A 296 7.91 -11.93 -7.80
CA PHE A 296 7.34 -11.68 -6.47
C PHE A 296 7.62 -12.77 -5.44
N ASP A 297 8.36 -13.82 -5.83
CA ASP A 297 8.68 -14.97 -4.98
C ASP A 297 7.43 -15.68 -4.41
N ILE A 298 6.30 -15.61 -5.13
CA ILE A 298 5.03 -16.22 -4.75
C ILE A 298 4.75 -17.47 -5.59
N VAL A 299 4.46 -18.57 -4.92
CA VAL A 299 3.93 -19.81 -5.51
C VAL A 299 2.59 -20.11 -4.85
N LEU A 300 1.53 -20.20 -5.65
CA LEU A 300 0.21 -20.57 -5.13
C LEU A 300 0.19 -22.05 -4.76
N THR A 301 -0.48 -22.37 -3.65
CA THR A 301 -0.67 -23.77 -3.24
C THR A 301 -1.69 -24.49 -4.12
N ASP A 302 -1.70 -25.83 -4.09
CA ASP A 302 -2.72 -26.63 -4.78
C ASP A 302 -4.15 -26.27 -4.33
N GLU A 303 -4.33 -25.89 -3.06
CA GLU A 303 -5.62 -25.43 -2.54
C GLU A 303 -6.00 -24.07 -3.14
N GLU A 304 -5.05 -23.15 -3.21
CA GLU A 304 -5.27 -21.84 -3.81
C GLU A 304 -5.59 -21.91 -5.29
N LEU A 305 -4.91 -22.80 -6.02
CA LEU A 305 -5.17 -23.05 -7.44
C LEU A 305 -6.56 -23.62 -7.70
N LYS A 306 -7.14 -24.38 -6.76
CA LYS A 306 -8.54 -24.85 -6.87
C LYS A 306 -9.56 -23.71 -6.83
N HIS A 307 -9.24 -22.65 -6.09
CA HIS A 307 -10.10 -21.48 -5.95
C HIS A 307 -9.76 -20.34 -6.91
N HIS A 308 -8.56 -20.38 -7.51
CA HIS A 308 -8.05 -19.39 -8.43
C HIS A 308 -9.07 -19.07 -9.54
N ASP A 309 -9.57 -17.84 -9.51
CA ASP A 309 -10.51 -17.28 -10.48
C ASP A 309 -11.89 -17.95 -10.54
N SER A 310 -12.18 -18.88 -9.63
CA SER A 310 -13.44 -19.64 -9.57
C SER A 310 -14.70 -18.76 -9.39
N TRP A 311 -14.53 -17.54 -8.88
CA TRP A 311 -15.60 -16.57 -8.64
C TRP A 311 -15.80 -15.56 -9.76
N ILE A 312 -14.92 -15.54 -10.77
CA ILE A 312 -15.11 -14.71 -11.94
C ILE A 312 -16.01 -15.47 -12.88
N VAL A 313 -17.30 -15.11 -12.87
CA VAL A 313 -18.22 -15.55 -13.92
C VAL A 313 -17.62 -15.11 -15.26
N PRO A 314 -17.38 -16.03 -16.21
CA PRO A 314 -16.96 -15.64 -17.55
C PRO A 314 -17.97 -14.64 -18.10
N VAL A 315 -17.52 -13.44 -18.45
CA VAL A 315 -18.34 -12.58 -19.29
C VAL A 315 -18.40 -13.29 -20.63
N GLU A 316 -19.57 -13.78 -21.04
CA GLU A 316 -19.73 -14.29 -22.40
C GLU A 316 -19.26 -13.19 -23.38
N PRO A 317 -18.49 -13.53 -24.42
CA PRO A 317 -18.16 -12.56 -25.44
C PRO A 317 -19.47 -12.01 -25.98
N ILE A 318 -19.69 -10.70 -25.83
CA ILE A 318 -20.81 -10.02 -26.45
C ILE A 318 -20.69 -10.32 -27.94
N ALA A 319 -21.61 -11.13 -28.48
CA ALA A 319 -21.69 -11.35 -29.91
C ALA A 319 -21.83 -9.97 -30.57
N GLU A 320 -20.90 -9.61 -31.45
CA GLU A 320 -20.95 -8.40 -32.24
C GLU A 320 -22.22 -8.40 -33.10
N ALA A 321 -23.30 -7.85 -32.56
CA ALA A 321 -24.39 -7.33 -33.37
C ALA A 321 -24.08 -5.84 -33.58
N VAL A 322 -23.24 -5.55 -34.57
CA VAL A 322 -23.11 -4.20 -35.13
C VAL A 322 -24.16 -4.08 -36.24
N PRO A 323 -25.28 -3.35 -36.06
CA PRO A 323 -26.00 -2.85 -37.21
C PRO A 323 -25.14 -1.75 -37.86
N ALA A 324 -24.95 -1.85 -39.17
CA ALA A 324 -24.23 -0.85 -39.95
C ALA A 324 -24.84 0.53 -39.73
N VAL A 325 -24.06 1.46 -39.17
CA VAL A 325 -24.40 2.88 -39.13
C VAL A 325 -23.28 3.67 -39.81
N ASP A 326 -23.76 4.59 -40.63
CA ASP A 326 -23.12 5.38 -41.66
C ASP A 326 -21.84 6.11 -41.21
N ALA A 327 -20.92 6.26 -42.16
CA ALA A 327 -19.63 6.91 -41.97
C ALA A 327 -19.79 8.43 -41.86
N SER A 328 -19.91 8.95 -40.64
CA SER A 328 -19.44 10.29 -40.29
C SER A 328 -19.40 10.47 -38.77
N VAL A 329 -18.38 11.22 -38.32
CA VAL A 329 -18.17 11.75 -36.96
C VAL A 329 -17.25 10.90 -36.04
N GLU A 330 -16.00 11.38 -36.03
CA GLU A 330 -15.06 11.54 -34.92
C GLU A 330 -14.57 10.34 -34.09
N SER A 331 -13.23 10.24 -34.13
CA SER A 331 -12.36 9.43 -33.30
C SER A 331 -12.45 9.75 -31.81
N ALA A 332 -12.69 8.74 -30.97
CA ALA A 332 -12.07 8.62 -29.66
C ALA A 332 -12.30 7.22 -29.06
N THR A 333 -11.31 6.78 -28.28
CA THR A 333 -11.32 5.72 -27.26
C THR A 333 -10.84 4.31 -27.65
N SER A 334 -9.71 3.91 -27.05
CA SER A 334 -9.54 2.64 -26.34
C SER A 334 -8.10 2.52 -25.83
N SER A 335 -7.86 2.92 -24.57
CA SER A 335 -6.71 2.49 -23.75
C SER A 335 -6.85 3.09 -22.34
N ALA A 336 -7.60 2.42 -21.47
CA ALA A 336 -7.70 2.75 -20.05
C ALA A 336 -7.37 1.50 -19.23
N ALA A 337 -6.09 1.15 -19.18
CA ALA A 337 -5.56 0.11 -18.29
C ALA A 337 -4.07 0.37 -18.02
N ALA A 338 -3.74 1.49 -17.39
CA ALA A 338 -2.37 1.77 -16.93
C ALA A 338 -2.26 2.76 -15.74
N SER A 339 -3.35 3.06 -15.03
CA SER A 339 -3.33 4.09 -13.97
C SER A 339 -3.55 3.56 -12.55
N PHE A 340 -3.53 2.24 -12.37
CA PHE A 340 -3.53 1.67 -11.02
C PHE A 340 -2.09 1.39 -10.60
N VAL A 341 -1.71 2.07 -9.50
CA VAL A 341 -0.49 1.91 -8.70
C VAL A 341 0.71 2.75 -9.14
#